data_AF-A0A1C3XME4-F1
#
_entry.id   AF-A0A1C3XME4-F1
#
_cell.length_a   1.000
_cell.length_b   1.000
_cell.length_c   1.000
_cell.angle_alpha   90.00
_cell.angle_beta   90.00
_cell.angle_gamma   90.00
#
_symmetry.space_group_name_H-M   'P 1'
#
loop_
_entity.id
_entity.type
_entity.pdbx_description
1 polymer ?
#
loop_
_entity_poly.entity_id
_entity_poly.type
_entity_poly.pdbx_seq_one_letter_code
_entity_poly.pdbx_strand_id
1 'polypeptide(L)'
;MVPAQFRVVVTRRPKYASRACEDGVLQAEAPARLIEGGPPTEATVAQVLVSKYADHLPLYRQAQIYARQGIALDRSTLADWVGHAAFHLRPLHERLLTVLRARSKPLADETTVPVLDPGRGRTKTGQLWAHAADDRPWRGPDPPGIAYVYAPDRKAERLFSHVAGFKGVVQVDGYNAYPKLAERGEVELAFCWVHMRRNFYELARAGPAPIASEALKHIAAFYAIEKEIRGRSAEERRLVRQQKSRPLADAFEVWLRAKLALISQKIKLAEAIRYALSRWQGLTRFIDDGRIELDNNTVERSIRSIKLSRKNALFAGSDGGAEHWAVVASLVETCKLNDHDPLAYLTDVLTRIVNGHPNREIDQLLPCAYRAQALQAVA
;
A
#
# COMPACT_ATOMS: atom_id res chain seq x y z
N MET A 1 6.01 -22.76 24.28
CA MET A 1 5.36 -21.62 23.60
C MET A 1 4.13 -21.24 24.41
N VAL A 2 4.01 -19.99 24.87
CA VAL A 2 2.87 -19.52 25.68
C VAL A 2 2.01 -18.61 24.79
N PRO A 3 0.68 -18.79 24.70
CA PRO A 3 -0.21 -17.90 23.95
C PRO A 3 -0.18 -16.47 24.49
N ALA A 4 -0.48 -15.48 23.63
CA ALA A 4 -0.61 -14.09 24.07
C ALA A 4 -1.68 -13.94 25.17
N GLN A 5 -1.34 -13.26 26.26
CA GLN A 5 -2.22 -13.00 27.39
C GLN A 5 -2.53 -11.51 27.50
N PHE A 6 -3.81 -11.18 27.60
CA PHE A 6 -4.27 -9.83 27.87
C PHE A 6 -4.43 -9.62 29.38
N ARG A 7 -4.03 -8.44 29.87
CA ARG A 7 -4.09 -8.10 31.29
C ARG A 7 -4.63 -6.70 31.49
N VAL A 8 -5.31 -6.48 32.62
CA VAL A 8 -5.74 -5.16 33.06
C VAL A 8 -4.61 -4.53 33.86
N VAL A 9 -4.16 -3.34 33.43
CA VAL A 9 -3.17 -2.56 34.17
C VAL A 9 -3.89 -1.61 35.11
N VAL A 10 -3.64 -1.73 36.41
CA VAL A 10 -4.27 -0.89 37.44
C VAL A 10 -3.28 0.16 37.91
N THR A 11 -3.46 1.41 37.47
CA THR A 11 -2.67 2.55 37.94
C THR A 11 -3.27 3.12 39.23
N ARG A 12 -2.55 3.01 40.34
CA ARG A 12 -2.96 3.57 41.64
C ARG A 12 -2.30 4.93 41.85
N ARG A 13 -3.10 5.97 42.07
CA ARG A 13 -2.64 7.35 42.29
C ARG A 13 -3.08 7.83 43.68
N PRO A 14 -2.20 7.82 44.69
CA PRO A 14 -2.53 8.29 46.03
C PRO A 14 -2.93 9.77 46.03
N LYS A 15 -3.88 10.12 46.90
CA LYS A 15 -4.30 11.49 47.17
C LYS A 15 -3.68 11.93 48.48
N TYR A 16 -3.00 13.07 48.48
CA TYR A 16 -2.36 13.64 49.65
C TYR A 16 -3.07 14.94 50.03
N ALA A 17 -3.22 15.19 51.32
CA ALA A 17 -3.70 16.47 51.84
C ALA A 17 -2.78 16.87 52.99
N SER A 18 -2.35 18.14 53.01
CA SER A 18 -1.60 18.67 54.15
C SER A 18 -2.55 18.87 55.32
N ARG A 19 -2.10 18.50 56.53
CA ARG A 19 -2.83 18.85 57.77
C ARG A 19 -2.54 20.27 58.26
N ALA A 20 -1.53 20.93 57.69
CA ALA A 20 -1.03 22.23 58.12
C ALA A 20 -1.31 23.36 57.12
N CYS A 21 -1.73 23.01 55.89
CA CYS A 21 -2.00 23.98 54.82
C CYS A 21 -3.42 23.78 54.29
N GLU A 22 -4.10 24.86 53.90
CA GLU A 22 -5.42 24.81 53.25
C GLU A 22 -5.35 24.59 51.73
N ASP A 23 -4.18 24.18 51.20
CA ASP A 23 -3.88 24.03 49.76
C ASP A 23 -4.64 22.87 49.06
N GLY A 24 -5.61 22.25 49.72
CA GLY A 24 -6.47 21.21 49.16
C GLY A 24 -5.80 19.83 49.00
N VAL A 25 -6.44 18.98 48.17
CA VAL A 25 -5.99 17.61 47.91
C VAL A 25 -5.12 17.58 46.65
N LEU A 26 -3.88 17.11 46.79
CA LEU A 26 -2.94 16.89 45.70
C LEU A 26 -2.98 15.43 45.22
N GLN A 27 -2.98 15.24 43.91
CA GLN A 27 -2.91 13.92 43.27
C GLN A 27 -2.09 14.03 41.98
N ALA A 28 -1.23 13.05 41.71
CA ALA A 28 -0.54 12.97 40.43
C ALA A 28 -1.55 12.84 39.27
N GLU A 29 -1.26 13.47 38.13
CA GLU A 29 -2.09 13.36 36.93
C GLU A 29 -2.16 11.90 36.43
N ALA A 30 -3.27 11.56 35.77
CA ALA A 30 -3.36 10.25 35.14
C ALA A 30 -2.43 10.24 33.92
N PRO A 31 -1.72 9.14 33.64
CA PRO A 31 -1.02 9.00 32.37
C PRO A 31 -2.00 9.25 31.21
N ALA A 32 -1.60 10.09 30.26
CA ALA A 32 -2.38 10.31 29.06
C ALA A 32 -2.58 8.98 28.31
N ARG A 33 -3.72 8.86 27.64
CA ARG A 33 -4.10 7.69 26.85
C ARG A 33 -4.61 8.12 25.49
N LEU A 34 -4.40 7.27 24.49
CA LEU A 34 -4.96 7.49 23.15
C LEU A 34 -6.49 7.64 23.17
N ILE A 35 -7.15 6.88 24.05
CA ILE A 35 -8.60 6.97 24.28
C ILE A 35 -8.80 7.40 25.71
N GLU A 36 -9.12 8.68 25.90
CA GLU A 36 -9.31 9.27 27.21
C GLU A 36 -10.47 8.58 27.95
N GLY A 37 -10.22 8.17 29.20
CA GLY A 37 -11.17 7.39 30.00
C GLY A 37 -11.45 5.97 29.49
N GLY A 38 -10.86 5.57 28.36
CA GLY A 38 -11.03 4.25 27.76
C GLY A 38 -10.17 3.18 28.45
N PRO A 39 -10.59 1.90 28.40
CA PRO A 39 -9.81 0.81 28.98
C PRO A 39 -8.54 0.39 28.21
N PRO A 40 -8.36 0.65 26.88
CA PRO A 40 -7.20 0.09 26.18
C PRO A 40 -5.95 0.93 26.41
N THR A 41 -4.81 0.23 26.50
CA THR A 41 -3.50 0.87 26.30
C THR A 41 -3.21 1.06 24.81
N GLU A 42 -2.21 1.86 24.49
CA GLU A 42 -1.71 2.07 23.13
C GLU A 42 -1.31 0.73 22.49
N ALA A 43 -0.67 -0.16 23.25
CA ALA A 43 -0.33 -1.51 22.83
C ALA A 43 -1.58 -2.37 22.53
N THR A 44 -2.65 -2.22 23.32
CA THR A 44 -3.92 -2.92 23.09
C THR A 44 -4.58 -2.44 21.80
N VAL A 45 -4.57 -1.13 21.55
CA VAL A 45 -5.07 -0.57 20.29
C VAL A 45 -4.21 -1.03 19.12
N ALA A 46 -2.89 -0.97 19.23
CA ALA A 46 -1.96 -1.47 18.22
C ALA A 46 -2.22 -2.96 17.89
N GLN A 47 -2.45 -3.81 18.90
CA GLN A 47 -2.82 -5.22 18.69
C GLN A 47 -4.09 -5.37 17.86
N VAL A 48 -5.14 -4.59 18.14
CA VAL A 48 -6.40 -4.61 17.38
C VAL A 48 -6.15 -4.22 15.91
N LEU A 49 -5.32 -3.21 15.67
CA LEU A 49 -4.95 -2.76 14.33
C LEU A 49 -4.14 -3.82 13.58
N VAL A 50 -3.07 -4.36 14.17
CA VAL A 50 -2.22 -5.37 13.54
C VAL A 50 -3.01 -6.63 13.24
N SER A 51 -3.78 -7.13 14.21
CA SER A 51 -4.65 -8.28 13.97
C SER A 51 -5.62 -8.05 12.81
N LYS A 52 -6.18 -6.84 12.68
CA LYS A 52 -7.11 -6.53 11.60
C LYS A 52 -6.44 -6.38 10.24
N TYR A 53 -5.36 -5.60 10.17
CA TYR A 53 -4.79 -5.12 8.92
C TYR A 53 -3.55 -5.89 8.48
N ALA A 54 -2.78 -6.45 9.40
CA ALA A 54 -1.65 -7.31 9.10
C ALA A 54 -2.04 -8.78 9.00
N ASP A 55 -2.88 -9.26 9.92
CA ASP A 55 -3.26 -10.68 10.06
C ASP A 55 -4.65 -11.00 9.47
N HIS A 56 -5.34 -9.98 8.96
CA HIS A 56 -6.63 -10.11 8.29
C HIS A 56 -7.73 -10.70 9.18
N LEU A 57 -7.67 -10.46 10.50
CA LEU A 57 -8.59 -10.97 11.51
C LEU A 57 -9.73 -9.94 11.78
N PRO A 58 -10.98 -10.22 11.37
CA PRO A 58 -12.09 -9.28 11.55
C PRO A 58 -12.40 -9.00 13.02
N LEU A 59 -12.89 -7.79 13.32
CA LEU A 59 -13.13 -7.33 14.70
C LEU A 59 -14.05 -8.25 15.52
N TYR A 60 -15.07 -8.84 14.91
CA TYR A 60 -15.96 -9.77 15.64
C TYR A 60 -15.22 -11.03 16.10
N ARG A 61 -14.22 -11.50 15.34
CA ARG A 61 -13.39 -12.65 15.73
C ARG A 61 -12.40 -12.25 16.83
N GLN A 62 -11.86 -11.03 16.75
CA GLN A 62 -11.03 -10.48 17.82
C GLN A 62 -11.81 -10.42 19.15
N ALA A 63 -13.04 -9.89 19.13
CA ALA A 63 -13.91 -9.88 20.31
C ALA A 63 -14.13 -11.29 20.90
N GLN A 64 -14.37 -12.30 20.05
CA GLN A 64 -14.49 -13.70 20.49
C GLN A 64 -13.20 -14.26 21.09
N ILE A 65 -12.03 -13.86 20.57
CA ILE A 65 -10.72 -14.26 21.11
C ILE A 65 -10.51 -13.63 22.50
N TYR A 66 -10.84 -12.35 22.66
CA TYR A 66 -10.73 -11.66 23.95
C TYR A 66 -11.69 -12.26 24.99
N ALA A 67 -12.92 -12.61 24.59
CA ALA A 67 -13.89 -13.25 25.47
C ALA A 67 -13.41 -14.59 26.06
N ARG A 68 -12.59 -15.35 25.32
CA ARG A 68 -11.98 -16.61 25.84
C ARG A 68 -10.98 -16.36 26.98
N GLN A 69 -10.49 -15.13 27.12
CA GLN A 69 -9.62 -14.71 28.22
C GLN A 69 -10.40 -13.91 29.30
N GLY A 70 -11.74 -13.97 29.27
CA GLY A 70 -12.59 -13.25 30.22
C GLY A 70 -12.73 -11.74 29.94
N ILE A 71 -12.30 -11.27 28.77
CA ILE A 71 -12.38 -9.85 28.39
C ILE A 71 -13.55 -9.66 27.43
N ALA A 72 -14.67 -9.16 27.95
CA ALA A 72 -15.85 -8.84 27.16
C ALA A 72 -15.68 -7.47 26.48
N LEU A 73 -15.53 -7.46 25.16
CA LEU A 73 -15.46 -6.25 24.34
C LEU A 73 -16.42 -6.35 23.17
N ASP A 74 -17.24 -5.32 22.98
CA ASP A 74 -18.12 -5.24 21.84
C ASP A 74 -17.37 -4.93 20.55
N ARG A 75 -17.92 -5.41 19.43
CA ARG A 75 -17.39 -5.10 18.10
C ARG A 75 -17.37 -3.59 17.83
N SER A 76 -18.37 -2.86 18.32
CA SER A 76 -18.44 -1.39 18.22
C SER A 76 -17.26 -0.74 18.93
N THR A 77 -16.98 -1.14 20.18
CA THR A 77 -15.83 -0.66 20.94
C THR A 77 -14.51 -0.83 20.17
N LEU A 78 -14.29 -2.02 19.58
CA LEU A 78 -13.09 -2.24 18.76
C LEU A 78 -13.07 -1.38 17.49
N ALA A 79 -14.23 -1.12 16.89
CA ALA A 79 -14.34 -0.26 15.71
C ALA A 79 -14.05 1.20 16.05
N ASP A 80 -14.52 1.66 17.22
CA ASP A 80 -14.26 3.00 17.74
C ASP A 80 -12.76 3.19 18.00
N TRP A 81 -12.10 2.19 18.61
CA TRP A 81 -10.64 2.23 18.83
C TRP A 81 -9.87 2.32 17.52
N VAL A 82 -10.30 1.60 16.48
CA VAL A 82 -9.72 1.71 15.13
C VAL A 82 -9.92 3.13 14.58
N GLY A 83 -11.09 3.74 14.78
CA GLY A 83 -11.38 5.10 14.35
C GLY A 83 -10.48 6.13 15.04
N HIS A 84 -10.36 6.07 16.36
CA HIS A 84 -9.48 6.95 17.14
C HIS A 84 -8.03 6.82 16.70
N ALA A 85 -7.51 5.60 16.58
CA ALA A 85 -6.14 5.41 16.12
C ALA A 85 -5.92 5.92 14.70
N ALA A 86 -6.83 5.64 13.77
CA ALA A 86 -6.72 6.12 12.40
C ALA A 86 -6.78 7.65 12.30
N PHE A 87 -7.56 8.31 13.16
CA PHE A 87 -7.56 9.77 13.28
C PHE A 87 -6.18 10.30 13.65
N HIS A 88 -5.57 9.78 14.72
CA HIS A 88 -4.24 10.22 15.18
C HIS A 88 -3.10 9.85 14.22
N LEU A 89 -3.24 8.75 13.46
CA LEU A 89 -2.25 8.29 12.49
C LEU A 89 -2.37 9.00 11.12
N ARG A 90 -3.44 9.77 10.88
CA ARG A 90 -3.70 10.40 9.58
C ARG A 90 -2.60 11.38 9.14
N PRO A 91 -2.08 12.29 9.99
CA PRO A 91 -0.98 13.17 9.59
C PRO A 91 0.26 12.40 9.14
N LEU A 92 0.53 11.25 9.77
CA LEU A 92 1.67 10.40 9.43
C LEU A 92 1.48 9.69 8.08
N HIS A 93 0.25 9.23 7.80
CA HIS A 93 -0.12 8.69 6.49
C HIS A 93 -0.02 9.75 5.38
N GLU A 94 -0.49 10.97 5.61
CA GLU A 94 -0.40 12.08 4.67
C GLU A 94 1.06 12.46 4.38
N ARG A 95 1.91 12.44 5.42
CA ARG A 95 3.34 12.64 5.25
C ARG A 95 4.00 11.53 4.44
N LEU A 96 3.69 10.26 4.73
CA LEU A 96 4.16 9.11 3.97
C LEU A 96 3.79 9.24 2.49
N LEU A 97 2.54 9.61 2.20
CA LEU A 97 2.07 9.83 0.85
C LEU A 97 2.84 10.95 0.14
N THR A 98 3.12 12.06 0.83
CA THR A 98 3.96 13.17 0.31
C THR A 98 5.36 12.68 -0.05
N VAL A 99 6.01 11.92 0.83
CA VAL A 99 7.35 11.37 0.59
C VAL A 99 7.35 10.43 -0.61
N LEU A 100 6.36 9.54 -0.73
CA LEU A 100 6.25 8.61 -1.85
C LEU A 100 5.98 9.32 -3.19
N ARG A 101 5.19 10.40 -3.18
CA ARG A 101 4.94 11.24 -4.37
C ARG A 101 6.17 12.03 -4.81
N ALA A 102 7.09 12.34 -3.91
CA ALA A 102 8.34 13.02 -4.25
C ALA A 102 9.39 12.09 -4.89
N ARG A 103 9.15 10.78 -4.92
CA ARG A 103 10.07 9.79 -5.52
C ARG A 103 10.13 9.96 -7.04
N SER A 104 11.27 9.64 -7.63
CA SER A 104 11.47 9.78 -9.08
C SER A 104 10.59 8.86 -9.93
N LYS A 105 10.08 7.77 -9.33
CA LYS A 105 9.27 6.78 -10.02
C LYS A 105 8.27 6.09 -9.07
N PRO A 106 7.15 6.75 -8.73
CA PRO A 106 6.06 6.10 -8.01
C PRO A 106 5.38 5.05 -8.90
N LEU A 107 4.96 3.96 -8.28
CA LEU A 107 4.05 2.98 -8.84
C LEU A 107 2.63 3.31 -8.39
N ALA A 108 1.67 3.20 -9.31
CA ALA A 108 0.25 3.35 -9.02
C ALA A 108 -0.53 2.14 -9.52
N ASP A 109 -1.46 1.67 -8.70
CA ASP A 109 -2.43 0.62 -9.02
C ASP A 109 -3.66 0.81 -8.11
N GLU A 110 -4.77 0.18 -8.44
CA GLU A 110 -6.02 0.32 -7.69
C GLU A 110 -6.70 -1.01 -7.41
N THR A 111 -7.43 -1.06 -6.29
CA THR A 111 -8.28 -2.20 -5.98
C THR A 111 -9.60 -1.80 -5.40
N THR A 112 -10.63 -2.58 -5.70
CA THR A 112 -11.98 -2.31 -5.26
C THR A 112 -12.14 -2.57 -3.76
N VAL A 113 -12.92 -1.74 -3.09
CA VAL A 113 -13.34 -1.96 -1.70
C VAL A 113 -14.85 -1.88 -1.63
N PRO A 114 -15.54 -2.94 -1.16
CA PRO A 114 -16.96 -2.87 -0.87
C PRO A 114 -17.20 -1.98 0.36
N VAL A 115 -18.13 -1.05 0.24
CA VAL A 115 -18.48 -0.08 1.29
C VAL A 115 -19.98 -0.09 1.48
N LEU A 116 -20.48 -0.11 2.73
CA LEU A 116 -21.91 -0.05 2.98
C LEU A 116 -22.53 1.22 2.37
N ASP A 117 -23.72 1.05 1.80
CA ASP A 117 -24.60 2.11 1.30
C ASP A 117 -25.93 2.00 2.07
N PRO A 118 -25.99 2.49 3.33
CA PRO A 118 -27.08 2.18 4.27
C PRO A 118 -28.46 2.54 3.72
N GLY A 119 -28.56 3.62 2.95
CA GLY A 119 -29.82 4.05 2.31
C GLY A 119 -30.31 3.11 1.19
N ARG A 120 -29.52 2.12 0.79
CA ARG A 120 -29.85 1.19 -0.30
C ARG A 120 -29.80 -0.29 0.10
N GLY A 121 -29.52 -0.61 1.37
CA GLY A 121 -29.45 -1.99 1.85
C GLY A 121 -28.40 -2.87 1.16
N ARG A 122 -27.41 -2.25 0.50
CA ARG A 122 -26.37 -2.94 -0.29
C ARG A 122 -25.01 -2.29 -0.06
N THR A 123 -23.96 -2.85 -0.67
CA THR A 123 -22.66 -2.19 -0.76
C THR A 123 -22.53 -1.41 -2.05
N LYS A 124 -21.90 -0.24 -2.00
CA LYS A 124 -21.30 0.43 -3.15
C LYS A 124 -19.83 0.00 -3.32
N THR A 125 -19.27 0.27 -4.49
CA THR A 125 -17.86 -0.04 -4.80
C THR A 125 -17.01 1.22 -4.71
N GLY A 126 -16.22 1.33 -3.65
CA GLY A 126 -15.12 2.28 -3.56
C GLY A 126 -13.82 1.72 -4.13
N GLN A 127 -12.76 2.51 -4.09
CA GLN A 127 -11.42 2.17 -4.57
C GLN A 127 -10.37 2.53 -3.51
N LEU A 128 -9.36 1.68 -3.36
CA LEU A 128 -8.09 2.04 -2.74
C LEU A 128 -7.04 2.16 -3.83
N TRP A 129 -6.48 3.36 -3.97
CA TRP A 129 -5.38 3.68 -4.87
C TRP A 129 -4.08 3.50 -4.11
N ALA A 130 -3.25 2.58 -4.57
CA ALA A 130 -1.98 2.26 -3.98
C ALA A 130 -0.87 3.08 -4.68
N HIS A 131 -0.13 3.86 -3.90
CA HIS A 131 1.06 4.59 -4.33
C HIS A 131 2.27 3.96 -3.66
N ALA A 132 3.14 3.30 -4.42
CA ALA A 132 4.30 2.61 -3.89
C ALA A 132 5.60 3.13 -4.50
N ALA A 133 6.71 2.98 -3.79
CA ALA A 133 8.06 3.17 -4.32
C ALA A 133 8.98 2.12 -3.70
N ASP A 134 9.93 1.61 -4.48
CA ASP A 134 10.92 0.64 -4.01
C ASP A 134 12.14 0.69 -4.94
N ASP A 135 13.25 1.17 -4.39
CA ASP A 135 14.47 1.38 -5.14
C ASP A 135 15.50 0.26 -4.95
N ARG A 136 15.21 -0.70 -4.06
CA ARG A 136 16.08 -1.88 -3.84
C ARG A 136 16.40 -2.65 -5.12
N PRO A 137 15.47 -2.83 -6.10
CA PRO A 137 15.79 -3.55 -7.33
C PRO A 137 16.91 -2.93 -8.19
N TRP A 138 17.19 -1.62 -8.07
CA TRP A 138 18.32 -0.94 -8.72
C TRP A 138 19.38 -0.43 -7.73
N ARG A 139 19.35 -0.87 -6.46
CA ARG A 139 20.20 -0.35 -5.37
C ARG A 139 20.13 1.17 -5.19
N GLY A 140 18.95 1.76 -5.36
CA GLY A 140 18.78 3.17 -5.04
C GLY A 140 18.81 3.42 -3.53
N PRO A 141 18.97 4.69 -3.13
CA PRO A 141 19.17 5.07 -1.73
C PRO A 141 17.89 5.01 -0.91
N ASP A 142 16.73 5.02 -1.56
CA ASP A 142 15.46 5.24 -0.91
C ASP A 142 14.81 3.94 -0.41
N PRO A 143 14.35 3.91 0.84
CA PRO A 143 13.66 2.75 1.40
C PRO A 143 12.30 2.53 0.72
N PRO A 144 11.83 1.27 0.68
CA PRO A 144 10.53 0.93 0.11
C PRO A 144 9.38 1.52 0.94
N GLY A 145 8.26 1.81 0.30
CA GLY A 145 7.06 2.18 1.01
C GLY A 145 5.80 2.19 0.16
N ILE A 146 4.66 2.20 0.85
CA ILE A 146 3.36 2.24 0.20
C ILE A 146 2.31 3.03 0.99
N ALA A 147 1.55 3.84 0.27
CA ALA A 147 0.38 4.52 0.81
C ALA A 147 -0.86 4.19 -0.02
N TYR A 148 -1.96 3.89 0.65
CA TYR A 148 -3.27 3.73 0.05
C TYR A 148 -4.08 5.02 0.22
N VAL A 149 -4.85 5.39 -0.80
CA VAL A 149 -5.79 6.52 -0.75
C VAL A 149 -7.16 6.02 -1.15
N TYR A 150 -8.14 6.23 -0.27
CA TYR A 150 -9.52 5.83 -0.55
C TYR A 150 -10.20 6.84 -1.48
N ALA A 151 -11.01 6.33 -2.40
CA ALA A 151 -11.96 7.10 -3.18
C ALA A 151 -13.32 6.39 -3.25
N PRO A 152 -14.45 7.12 -3.22
CA PRO A 152 -15.78 6.52 -3.24
C PRO A 152 -16.21 5.97 -4.61
N ASP A 153 -15.43 6.25 -5.66
CA ASP A 153 -15.66 5.83 -7.03
C ASP A 153 -14.33 5.65 -7.80
N ARG A 154 -14.39 5.11 -9.03
CA ARG A 154 -13.24 4.90 -9.92
C ARG A 154 -13.13 5.98 -11.00
N LYS A 155 -13.60 7.21 -10.73
CA LYS A 155 -13.52 8.29 -11.74
C LYS A 155 -12.07 8.72 -11.94
N ALA A 156 -11.70 9.05 -13.17
CA ALA A 156 -10.35 9.51 -13.51
C ALA A 156 -9.93 10.77 -12.72
N GLU A 157 -10.89 11.63 -12.38
CA GLU A 157 -10.67 12.82 -11.53
C GLU A 157 -10.04 12.48 -10.18
N ARG A 158 -10.35 11.31 -9.59
CA ARG A 158 -9.75 10.85 -8.33
C ARG A 158 -8.27 10.56 -8.49
N LEU A 159 -7.91 9.90 -9.59
CA LEU A 159 -6.52 9.66 -9.94
C LEU A 159 -5.78 10.99 -10.16
N PHE A 160 -6.40 11.97 -10.81
CA PHE A 160 -5.80 13.29 -11.05
C PHE A 160 -5.52 14.05 -9.75
N SER A 161 -6.43 14.03 -8.78
CA SER A 161 -6.18 14.67 -7.49
C SER A 161 -5.05 13.96 -6.71
N HIS A 162 -4.86 12.66 -6.92
CA HIS A 162 -3.83 11.90 -6.22
C HIS A 162 -2.41 12.10 -6.78
N VAL A 163 -2.24 12.60 -7.99
CA VAL A 163 -0.91 12.88 -8.58
C VAL A 163 -0.79 14.34 -9.04
N ALA A 164 -1.67 15.21 -8.56
CA ALA A 164 -1.62 16.64 -8.88
C ALA A 164 -0.25 17.23 -8.48
N GLY A 165 0.36 17.96 -9.41
CA GLY A 165 1.68 18.57 -9.24
C GLY A 165 2.87 17.61 -9.39
N PHE A 166 2.64 16.32 -9.63
CA PHE A 166 3.72 15.37 -9.90
C PHE A 166 4.25 15.56 -11.33
N LYS A 167 5.58 15.60 -11.46
CA LYS A 167 6.28 15.65 -12.74
C LYS A 167 7.26 14.49 -12.83
N GLY A 168 7.14 13.67 -13.87
CA GLY A 168 8.02 12.52 -14.09
C GLY A 168 7.29 11.27 -14.51
N VAL A 169 7.88 10.10 -14.22
CA VAL A 169 7.37 8.80 -14.67
C VAL A 169 6.54 8.13 -13.58
N VAL A 170 5.30 7.74 -13.90
CA VAL A 170 4.46 6.90 -13.05
C VAL A 170 4.34 5.51 -13.69
N GLN A 171 4.63 4.46 -12.91
CA GLN A 171 4.52 3.08 -13.38
C GLN A 171 3.16 2.47 -13.04
N VAL A 172 2.44 1.93 -14.04
CA VAL A 172 1.00 1.57 -13.94
C VAL A 172 0.65 0.23 -14.62
N ASP A 173 -0.50 -0.34 -14.26
CA ASP A 173 -1.03 -1.62 -14.77
C ASP A 173 -1.70 -1.55 -16.16
N GLY A 174 -1.78 -0.34 -16.73
CA GLY A 174 -2.36 -0.10 -18.06
C GLY A 174 -3.87 0.14 -18.07
N TYR A 175 -4.50 0.39 -16.92
CA TYR A 175 -5.88 0.86 -16.85
C TYR A 175 -6.12 2.11 -17.73
N ASN A 176 -7.25 2.12 -18.44
CA ASN A 176 -7.57 3.10 -19.48
C ASN A 176 -7.74 4.55 -18.96
N ALA A 177 -7.80 4.78 -17.65
CA ALA A 177 -7.83 6.14 -17.11
C ALA A 177 -6.43 6.78 -17.04
N TYR A 178 -5.37 5.98 -16.89
CA TYR A 178 -4.00 6.50 -16.75
C TYR A 178 -3.55 7.33 -17.97
N PRO A 179 -3.83 6.98 -19.24
CA PRO A 179 -3.48 7.82 -20.38
C PRO A 179 -3.95 9.27 -20.28
N LYS A 180 -5.10 9.53 -19.62
CA LYS A 180 -5.61 10.88 -19.40
C LYS A 180 -4.76 11.72 -18.44
N LEU A 181 -3.91 11.09 -17.62
CA LEU A 181 -2.88 11.80 -16.84
C LEU A 181 -1.79 12.34 -17.76
N ALA A 182 -1.37 11.54 -18.74
CA ALA A 182 -0.27 11.90 -19.63
C ALA A 182 -0.66 13.00 -20.62
N GLU A 183 -1.95 13.15 -20.95
CA GLU A 183 -2.47 14.23 -21.79
C GLU A 183 -2.17 15.64 -21.25
N ARG A 184 -1.91 15.77 -19.94
CA ARG A 184 -1.54 17.05 -19.32
C ARG A 184 -0.05 17.41 -19.50
N GLY A 185 0.76 16.52 -20.08
CA GLY A 185 2.16 16.75 -20.43
C GLY A 185 3.16 16.71 -19.27
N GLU A 186 2.70 16.65 -18.02
CA GLU A 186 3.56 16.62 -16.84
C GLU A 186 3.97 15.20 -16.43
N VAL A 187 3.21 14.19 -16.87
CA VAL A 187 3.38 12.80 -16.44
C VAL A 187 3.63 11.89 -17.63
N GLU A 188 4.65 11.06 -17.50
CA GLU A 188 4.95 9.96 -18.40
C GLU A 188 4.54 8.63 -17.77
N LEU A 189 4.05 7.68 -18.58
CA LEU A 189 3.55 6.39 -18.08
C LEU A 189 4.48 5.23 -18.46
N ALA A 190 5.02 4.54 -17.46
CA ALA A 190 5.65 3.25 -17.67
C ALA A 190 4.61 2.14 -17.50
N PHE A 191 4.42 1.29 -18.51
CA PHE A 191 3.42 0.22 -18.46
C PHE A 191 4.03 -1.10 -18.00
N CYS A 192 3.27 -1.87 -17.23
CA CYS A 192 3.67 -3.18 -16.72
C CYS A 192 3.62 -4.27 -17.81
N TRP A 193 4.74 -5.00 -18.00
CA TRP A 193 4.81 -6.11 -18.96
C TRP A 193 4.01 -7.34 -18.53
N VAL A 194 3.91 -7.65 -17.23
CA VAL A 194 3.03 -8.74 -16.74
C VAL A 194 1.59 -8.61 -17.24
N HIS A 195 1.04 -7.39 -17.28
CA HIS A 195 -0.33 -7.14 -17.75
C HIS A 195 -0.47 -7.37 -19.25
N MET A 196 0.48 -6.86 -20.04
CA MET A 196 0.52 -7.11 -21.48
C MET A 196 0.72 -8.61 -21.79
N ARG A 197 1.65 -9.26 -21.08
CA ARG A 197 1.95 -10.70 -21.18
C ARG A 197 0.74 -11.56 -20.88
N ARG A 198 -0.10 -11.18 -19.90
CA ARG A 198 -1.31 -11.91 -19.50
C ARG A 198 -2.25 -12.12 -20.69
N ASN A 199 -2.40 -11.12 -21.56
CA ASN A 199 -3.27 -11.22 -22.73
C ASN A 199 -2.82 -12.33 -23.70
N PHE A 200 -1.52 -12.49 -23.91
CA PHE A 200 -0.97 -13.58 -24.74
C PHE A 200 -1.00 -14.93 -24.01
N TYR A 201 -0.72 -14.94 -22.71
CA TYR A 201 -0.76 -16.16 -21.88
C TYR A 201 -2.14 -16.81 -21.87
N GLU A 202 -3.20 -16.03 -21.67
CA GLU A 202 -4.58 -16.55 -21.66
C GLU A 202 -4.97 -17.18 -23.01
N LEU A 203 -4.48 -16.63 -24.13
CA LEU A 203 -4.70 -17.20 -25.46
C LEU A 203 -3.95 -18.51 -25.65
N ALA A 204 -2.67 -18.56 -25.26
CA ALA A 204 -1.86 -19.78 -25.35
C ALA A 204 -2.34 -20.88 -24.40
N ARG A 205 -2.94 -20.51 -23.26
CA ARG A 205 -3.54 -21.47 -22.31
C ARG A 205 -4.82 -22.11 -22.85
N ALA A 206 -5.60 -21.38 -23.66
CA ALA A 206 -6.88 -21.85 -24.19
C ALA A 206 -6.73 -22.90 -25.32
N GLY A 207 -5.53 -23.06 -25.89
CA GLY A 207 -5.25 -24.04 -26.94
C GLY A 207 -4.06 -23.62 -27.81
N PRO A 208 -3.80 -24.33 -28.92
CA PRO A 208 -2.71 -24.00 -29.83
C PRO A 208 -2.81 -22.57 -30.36
N ALA A 209 -1.93 -21.68 -29.89
CA ALA A 209 -1.85 -20.30 -30.34
C ALA A 209 -0.38 -19.97 -30.69
N PRO A 210 0.10 -20.31 -31.91
CA PRO A 210 1.51 -20.17 -32.28
C PRO A 210 2.02 -18.74 -32.15
N ILE A 211 1.24 -17.75 -32.58
CA ILE A 211 1.59 -16.33 -32.47
C ILE A 211 1.68 -15.92 -30.99
N ALA A 212 0.70 -16.30 -30.17
CA ALA A 212 0.73 -15.95 -28.75
C ALA A 212 1.91 -16.63 -28.04
N SER A 213 2.22 -17.87 -28.39
CA SER A 213 3.35 -18.62 -27.84
C SER A 213 4.69 -17.98 -28.22
N GLU A 214 4.84 -17.53 -29.47
CA GLU A 214 6.04 -16.83 -29.92
C GLU A 214 6.20 -15.47 -29.24
N ALA A 215 5.11 -14.71 -29.08
CA ALA A 215 5.11 -13.47 -28.32
C ALA A 215 5.60 -13.69 -26.87
N LEU A 216 5.18 -14.78 -26.23
CA LEU A 216 5.65 -15.14 -24.89
C LEU A 216 7.15 -15.47 -24.85
N LYS A 217 7.74 -16.02 -25.91
CA LYS A 217 9.20 -16.25 -26.01
C LYS A 217 9.96 -14.92 -26.10
N HIS A 218 9.50 -13.99 -26.94
CA HIS A 218 10.07 -12.64 -27.00
C HIS A 218 10.03 -11.96 -25.64
N ILE A 219 8.89 -12.05 -24.95
CA ILE A 219 8.73 -11.49 -23.60
C ILE A 219 9.69 -12.17 -22.60
N ALA A 220 9.84 -13.49 -22.67
CA ALA A 220 10.75 -14.23 -21.79
C ALA A 220 12.22 -13.80 -21.94
N ALA A 221 12.64 -13.39 -23.15
CA ALA A 221 13.99 -12.88 -23.38
C ALA A 221 14.27 -11.58 -22.60
N PHE A 222 13.28 -10.67 -22.49
CA PHE A 222 13.43 -9.48 -21.64
C PHE A 222 13.60 -9.87 -20.16
N TYR A 223 12.79 -10.82 -19.66
CA TYR A 223 12.93 -11.28 -18.28
C TYR A 223 14.27 -11.95 -17.99
N ALA A 224 14.86 -12.65 -18.96
CA ALA A 224 16.19 -13.23 -18.81
C ALA A 224 17.25 -12.14 -18.59
N ILE A 225 17.21 -11.06 -19.39
CA ILE A 225 18.11 -9.91 -19.23
C ILE A 225 17.88 -9.22 -17.88
N GLU A 226 16.63 -8.94 -17.51
CA GLU A 226 16.29 -8.30 -16.24
C GLU A 226 16.78 -9.09 -15.03
N LYS A 227 16.80 -10.43 -15.11
CA LYS A 227 17.34 -11.30 -14.07
C LYS A 227 18.86 -11.10 -13.88
N GLU A 228 19.61 -10.88 -14.96
CA GLU A 228 21.08 -10.69 -14.92
C GLU A 228 21.50 -9.33 -14.32
N ILE A 229 20.65 -8.31 -14.48
CA ILE A 229 20.95 -6.92 -14.09
C ILE A 229 20.22 -6.48 -12.81
N ARG A 230 19.40 -7.35 -12.21
CA ARG A 230 18.71 -7.05 -10.96
C ARG A 230 19.71 -6.77 -9.85
N GLY A 231 19.48 -5.69 -9.10
CA GLY A 231 20.39 -5.24 -8.05
C GLY A 231 21.68 -4.65 -8.60
N ARG A 232 21.73 -4.20 -9.85
CA ARG A 232 22.78 -3.30 -10.37
C ARG A 232 22.31 -1.85 -10.35
N SER A 233 23.21 -0.88 -10.53
CA SER A 233 22.82 0.54 -10.53
C SER A 233 21.88 0.87 -11.69
N ALA A 234 21.18 1.99 -11.60
CA ALA A 234 20.31 2.45 -12.69
C ALA A 234 21.10 2.65 -14.01
N GLU A 235 22.31 3.18 -13.93
CA GLU A 235 23.18 3.42 -15.09
C GLU A 235 23.61 2.10 -15.75
N GLU A 236 24.05 1.12 -14.96
CA GLU A 236 24.45 -0.20 -15.46
C GLU A 236 23.27 -0.94 -16.10
N ARG A 237 22.09 -0.89 -15.45
CA ARG A 237 20.86 -1.48 -15.99
C ARG A 237 20.52 -0.84 -17.34
N ARG A 238 20.54 0.49 -17.43
CA ARG A 238 20.27 1.23 -18.67
C ARG A 238 21.25 0.82 -19.77
N LEU A 239 22.55 0.77 -19.49
CA LEU A 239 23.56 0.39 -20.48
C LEU A 239 23.31 -1.01 -21.06
N VAL A 240 23.09 -2.00 -20.20
CA VAL A 240 22.80 -3.38 -20.64
C VAL A 240 21.49 -3.44 -21.43
N ARG A 241 20.46 -2.72 -21.00
CA ARG A 241 19.17 -2.69 -21.71
C ARG A 241 19.29 -2.05 -23.09
N GLN A 242 20.08 -0.99 -23.26
CA GLN A 242 20.34 -0.40 -24.58
C GLN A 242 21.07 -1.39 -25.50
N GLN A 243 22.01 -2.18 -24.97
CA GLN A 243 22.77 -3.14 -25.78
C GLN A 243 21.96 -4.41 -26.11
N LYS A 244 21.21 -4.95 -25.14
CA LYS A 244 20.55 -6.26 -25.25
C LYS A 244 19.03 -6.16 -25.45
N SER A 245 18.34 -5.33 -24.66
CA SER A 245 16.87 -5.25 -24.69
C SER A 245 16.34 -4.41 -25.85
N ARG A 246 17.04 -3.32 -26.23
CA ARG A 246 16.59 -2.42 -27.32
C ARG A 246 16.46 -3.16 -28.67
N PRO A 247 17.46 -3.92 -29.15
CA PRO A 247 17.31 -4.64 -30.42
C PRO A 247 16.18 -5.68 -30.40
N LEU A 248 15.97 -6.33 -29.24
CA LEU A 248 14.87 -7.29 -29.07
C LEU A 248 13.50 -6.61 -29.08
N ALA A 249 13.38 -5.43 -28.47
CA ALA A 249 12.15 -4.63 -28.49
C ALA A 249 11.85 -4.17 -29.91
N ASP A 250 12.81 -3.55 -30.61
CA ASP A 250 12.60 -3.05 -31.97
C ASP A 250 12.18 -4.18 -32.92
N ALA A 251 12.83 -5.34 -32.85
CA ALA A 251 12.45 -6.52 -33.63
C ALA A 251 11.05 -7.05 -33.26
N PHE A 252 10.72 -7.07 -31.96
CA PHE A 252 9.42 -7.57 -31.49
C PHE A 252 8.26 -6.65 -31.90
N GLU A 253 8.46 -5.32 -31.90
CA GLU A 253 7.45 -4.37 -32.37
C GLU A 253 7.13 -4.58 -33.86
N VAL A 254 8.17 -4.68 -34.69
CA VAL A 254 8.02 -4.93 -36.14
C VAL A 254 7.30 -6.25 -36.37
N TRP A 255 7.68 -7.29 -35.63
CA TRP A 255 7.03 -8.59 -35.70
C TRP A 255 5.54 -8.52 -35.31
N LEU A 256 5.19 -7.83 -34.23
CA LEU A 256 3.79 -7.64 -33.80
C LEU A 256 2.96 -6.93 -34.88
N ARG A 257 3.50 -5.87 -35.50
CA ARG A 257 2.83 -5.14 -36.59
C ARG A 257 2.61 -6.04 -37.81
N ALA A 258 3.62 -6.81 -38.20
CA ALA A 258 3.50 -7.76 -39.30
C ALA A 258 2.44 -8.83 -39.02
N LYS A 259 2.38 -9.38 -37.80
CA LYS A 259 1.35 -10.35 -37.42
C LYS A 259 -0.04 -9.74 -37.37
N LEU A 260 -0.19 -8.50 -36.89
CA LEU A 260 -1.48 -7.82 -36.86
C LEU A 260 -2.06 -7.60 -38.27
N ALA A 261 -1.21 -7.36 -39.27
CA ALA A 261 -1.64 -7.19 -40.66
C ALA A 261 -2.16 -8.50 -41.31
N LEU A 262 -1.74 -9.66 -40.79
CA LEU A 262 -2.05 -10.98 -41.35
C LEU A 262 -3.26 -11.67 -40.67
N ILE A 263 -3.81 -11.09 -39.59
CA ILE A 263 -4.90 -11.69 -38.83
C ILE A 263 -6.19 -10.87 -38.92
N SER A 264 -7.32 -11.54 -38.71
CA SER A 264 -8.62 -10.87 -38.59
C SER A 264 -8.61 -9.85 -37.45
N GLN A 265 -9.15 -8.66 -37.69
CA GLN A 265 -9.14 -7.59 -36.67
C GLN A 265 -10.07 -7.86 -35.49
N LYS A 266 -11.01 -8.81 -35.61
CA LYS A 266 -12.06 -9.09 -34.62
C LYS A 266 -11.70 -10.19 -33.61
N ILE A 267 -10.55 -10.85 -33.76
CA ILE A 267 -10.16 -11.93 -32.83
C ILE A 267 -9.41 -11.38 -31.62
N LYS A 268 -9.50 -12.09 -30.48
CA LYS A 268 -8.82 -11.72 -29.23
C LYS A 268 -7.30 -11.56 -29.37
N LEU A 269 -6.68 -12.30 -30.29
CA LEU A 269 -5.26 -12.12 -30.60
C LEU A 269 -4.95 -10.73 -31.17
N ALA A 270 -5.80 -10.21 -32.06
CA ALA A 270 -5.62 -8.86 -32.60
C ALA A 270 -5.81 -7.80 -31.52
N GLU A 271 -6.74 -8.01 -30.58
CA GLU A 271 -6.92 -7.15 -29.40
C GLU A 271 -5.66 -7.14 -28.51
N ALA A 272 -5.07 -8.30 -28.24
CA ALA A 272 -3.83 -8.42 -27.46
C ALA A 272 -2.66 -7.69 -28.12
N ILE A 273 -2.50 -7.83 -29.44
CA ILE A 273 -1.45 -7.14 -30.20
C ILE A 273 -1.68 -5.63 -30.22
N ARG A 274 -2.91 -5.16 -30.47
CA ARG A 274 -3.26 -3.73 -30.41
C ARG A 274 -3.03 -3.15 -29.02
N TYR A 275 -3.33 -3.90 -27.97
CA TYR A 275 -3.07 -3.49 -26.59
C TYR A 275 -1.58 -3.25 -26.34
N ALA A 276 -0.71 -4.13 -26.84
CA ALA A 276 0.74 -3.97 -26.73
C ALA A 276 1.23 -2.77 -27.56
N LEU A 277 0.84 -2.68 -28.84
CA LEU A 277 1.28 -1.63 -29.75
C LEU A 277 0.83 -0.23 -29.32
N SER A 278 -0.41 -0.09 -28.81
CA SER A 278 -0.90 1.23 -28.36
C SER A 278 -0.21 1.74 -27.10
N ARG A 279 0.53 0.88 -26.39
CA ARG A 279 1.27 1.19 -25.16
C ARG A 279 2.77 1.06 -25.34
N TRP A 280 3.24 0.83 -26.57
CA TRP A 280 4.61 0.39 -26.83
C TRP A 280 5.66 1.34 -26.25
N GLN A 281 5.51 2.64 -26.48
CA GLN A 281 6.40 3.66 -25.93
C GLN A 281 6.50 3.58 -24.40
N GLY A 282 5.37 3.42 -23.69
CA GLY A 282 5.39 3.29 -22.23
C GLY A 282 5.86 1.91 -21.75
N LEU A 283 5.67 0.86 -22.56
CA LEU A 283 6.23 -0.47 -22.29
C LEU A 283 7.75 -0.48 -22.47
N THR A 284 8.33 0.31 -23.36
CA THR A 284 9.78 0.32 -23.62
C THR A 284 10.56 1.37 -22.81
N ARG A 285 9.90 2.26 -22.07
CA ARG A 285 10.55 3.25 -21.18
C ARG A 285 11.58 2.66 -20.21
N PHE A 286 11.40 1.41 -19.76
CA PHE A 286 12.38 0.75 -18.91
C PHE A 286 13.77 0.62 -19.56
N ILE A 287 13.85 0.58 -20.89
CA ILE A 287 15.11 0.48 -21.63
C ILE A 287 15.91 1.77 -21.50
N ASP A 288 15.24 2.91 -21.44
CA ASP A 288 15.86 4.23 -21.40
C ASP A 288 16.15 4.71 -19.97
N ASP A 289 15.45 4.17 -18.96
CA ASP A 289 15.62 4.50 -17.56
C ASP A 289 15.80 3.24 -16.68
N GLY A 290 17.00 3.10 -16.10
CA GLY A 290 17.38 1.99 -15.23
C GLY A 290 16.58 1.85 -13.93
N ARG A 291 15.86 2.90 -13.51
CA ARG A 291 15.04 2.92 -12.28
C ARG A 291 13.68 2.27 -12.51
N ILE A 292 13.23 2.22 -13.77
CA ILE A 292 11.95 1.62 -14.15
C ILE A 292 12.07 0.11 -14.14
N GLU A 293 11.13 -0.54 -13.44
CA GLU A 293 11.01 -1.99 -13.41
C GLU A 293 10.23 -2.45 -14.65
N LEU A 294 10.47 -3.67 -15.10
CA LEU A 294 9.66 -4.27 -16.17
C LEU A 294 8.19 -4.46 -15.74
N ASP A 295 7.97 -4.68 -14.43
CA ASP A 295 6.66 -4.97 -13.84
C ASP A 295 6.35 -4.08 -12.62
N ASN A 296 5.06 -3.93 -12.32
CA ASN A 296 4.57 -3.26 -11.13
C ASN A 296 4.39 -4.21 -9.92
N ASN A 297 5.18 -5.29 -9.84
CA ASN A 297 5.03 -6.35 -8.82
C ASN A 297 5.04 -5.83 -7.36
N THR A 298 5.77 -4.75 -7.07
CA THR A 298 5.83 -4.15 -5.73
C THR A 298 4.44 -3.68 -5.26
N VAL A 299 3.71 -2.97 -6.12
CA VAL A 299 2.37 -2.49 -5.78
C VAL A 299 1.34 -3.63 -5.78
N GLU A 300 1.45 -4.58 -6.71
CA GLU A 300 0.55 -5.75 -6.76
C GLU A 300 0.64 -6.61 -5.49
N ARG A 301 1.86 -6.86 -4.99
CA ARG A 301 2.09 -7.63 -3.75
C ARG A 301 1.44 -6.96 -2.56
N SER A 302 1.52 -5.64 -2.49
CA SER A 302 0.96 -4.88 -1.37
C SER A 302 -0.58 -4.84 -1.44
N ILE A 303 -1.15 -4.69 -2.64
CA ILE A 303 -2.60 -4.81 -2.88
C ILE A 303 -3.15 -6.20 -2.50
N ARG A 304 -2.32 -7.27 -2.56
CA ARG A 304 -2.75 -8.62 -2.15
C ARG A 304 -3.20 -8.66 -0.69
N SER A 305 -2.55 -7.89 0.19
CA SER A 305 -2.94 -7.73 1.60
C SER A 305 -4.38 -7.20 1.71
N ILE A 306 -4.71 -6.16 0.93
CA ILE A 306 -6.08 -5.60 0.86
C ILE A 306 -7.08 -6.63 0.33
N LYS A 307 -6.73 -7.37 -0.73
CA LYS A 307 -7.58 -8.43 -1.30
C LYS A 307 -7.87 -9.54 -0.29
N LEU A 308 -6.89 -9.91 0.53
CA LEU A 308 -7.04 -10.90 1.60
C LEU A 308 -7.92 -10.37 2.73
N SER A 309 -7.69 -9.13 3.19
CA SER A 309 -8.57 -8.45 4.14
C SER A 309 -10.02 -8.42 3.66
N ARG A 310 -10.27 -8.08 2.38
CA ARG A 310 -11.62 -8.04 1.79
C ARG A 310 -12.32 -9.41 1.79
N LYS A 311 -11.56 -10.51 1.70
CA LYS A 311 -12.12 -11.87 1.80
C LYS A 311 -12.62 -12.17 3.21
N ASN A 312 -11.99 -11.59 4.24
CA ASN A 312 -12.29 -11.86 5.64
C ASN A 312 -13.24 -10.82 6.27
N ALA A 313 -13.07 -9.56 5.89
CA ALA A 313 -13.90 -8.41 6.27
C ALA A 313 -14.67 -7.96 5.03
N LEU A 314 -15.93 -8.40 4.94
CA LEU A 314 -16.77 -8.33 3.74
C LEU A 314 -16.95 -6.91 3.17
N PHE A 315 -16.86 -5.86 4.00
CA PHE A 315 -17.01 -4.46 3.60
C PHE A 315 -16.47 -3.48 4.65
N ALA A 316 -16.22 -2.23 4.22
CA ALA A 316 -16.09 -1.08 5.11
C ALA A 316 -17.47 -0.57 5.53
N GLY A 317 -17.62 -0.13 6.78
CA GLY A 317 -18.90 0.32 7.33
C GLY A 317 -19.40 1.67 6.79
N SER A 318 -18.50 2.49 6.24
CA SER A 318 -18.76 3.81 5.67
C SER A 318 -17.56 4.25 4.83
N ASP A 319 -17.68 5.38 4.11
CA ASP A 319 -16.53 6.00 3.42
C ASP A 319 -15.41 6.34 4.41
N GLY A 320 -15.72 6.95 5.54
CA GLY A 320 -14.75 7.23 6.61
C GLY A 320 -14.09 5.95 7.16
N GLY A 321 -14.85 4.85 7.26
CA GLY A 321 -14.28 3.55 7.62
C GLY A 321 -13.31 2.99 6.57
N ALA A 322 -13.54 3.28 5.29
CA ALA A 322 -12.62 2.91 4.21
C ALA A 322 -11.37 3.82 4.17
N GLU A 323 -11.49 5.09 4.54
CA GLU A 323 -10.34 5.98 4.77
C GLU A 323 -9.48 5.49 5.94
N HIS A 324 -10.09 5.10 7.07
CA HIS A 324 -9.35 4.53 8.20
C HIS A 324 -8.59 3.27 7.81
N TRP A 325 -9.18 2.45 6.94
CA TRP A 325 -8.48 1.30 6.35
C TRP A 325 -7.26 1.77 5.55
N ALA A 326 -7.42 2.76 4.66
CA ALA A 326 -6.32 3.29 3.86
C ALA A 326 -5.15 3.75 4.75
N VAL A 327 -5.42 4.54 5.81
CA VAL A 327 -4.41 5.05 6.75
C VAL A 327 -3.65 3.90 7.41
N VAL A 328 -4.35 2.99 8.08
CA VAL A 328 -3.70 1.97 8.91
C VAL A 328 -2.99 0.92 8.04
N ALA A 329 -3.59 0.50 6.93
CA ALA A 329 -2.95 -0.45 6.02
C ALA A 329 -1.69 0.11 5.38
N SER A 330 -1.62 1.43 5.11
CA SER A 330 -0.42 2.07 4.56
C SER A 330 0.77 1.92 5.51
N LEU A 331 0.56 2.25 6.79
CA LEU A 331 1.61 2.18 7.79
C LEU A 331 2.03 0.73 8.06
N VAL A 332 1.07 -0.19 8.19
CA VAL A 332 1.34 -1.62 8.40
C VAL A 332 2.11 -2.23 7.23
N GLU A 333 1.68 -2.00 5.99
CA GLU A 333 2.36 -2.58 4.82
C GLU A 333 3.73 -1.92 4.59
N THR A 334 3.88 -0.63 4.87
CA THR A 334 5.20 0.02 4.84
C THR A 334 6.14 -0.53 5.91
N CYS A 335 5.65 -0.84 7.12
CA CYS A 335 6.46 -1.52 8.14
C CYS A 335 6.97 -2.87 7.64
N LYS A 336 6.08 -3.69 7.07
CA LYS A 336 6.43 -5.00 6.49
C LYS A 336 7.47 -4.87 5.38
N LEU A 337 7.38 -3.84 4.53
CA LEU A 337 8.34 -3.61 3.45
C LEU A 337 9.74 -3.24 3.96
N ASN A 338 9.83 -2.66 5.17
CA ASN A 338 11.06 -2.23 5.84
C ASN A 338 11.49 -3.21 6.96
N ASP A 339 10.94 -4.43 6.99
CA ASP A 339 11.27 -5.47 7.97
C ASP A 339 11.08 -5.03 9.45
N HIS A 340 10.13 -4.12 9.69
CA HIS A 340 9.72 -3.73 11.04
C HIS A 340 8.52 -4.54 11.51
N ASP A 341 8.52 -4.96 12.78
CA ASP A 341 7.33 -5.52 13.43
C ASP A 341 6.23 -4.44 13.54
N PRO A 342 5.08 -4.60 12.85
CA PRO A 342 4.01 -3.62 12.89
C PRO A 342 3.44 -3.40 14.29
N LEU A 343 3.49 -4.40 15.18
CA LEU A 343 2.97 -4.28 16.54
C LEU A 343 3.87 -3.37 17.39
N ALA A 344 5.17 -3.65 17.41
CA ALA A 344 6.15 -2.80 18.09
C ALA A 344 6.09 -1.36 17.57
N TYR A 345 6.07 -1.19 16.23
CA TYR A 345 5.99 0.13 15.60
C TYR A 345 4.73 0.90 16.00
N LEU A 346 3.53 0.31 15.82
CA LEU A 346 2.28 1.03 16.12
C LEU A 346 2.13 1.32 17.61
N THR A 347 2.63 0.43 18.47
CA THR A 347 2.64 0.67 19.92
C THR A 347 3.46 1.91 20.25
N ASP A 348 4.72 1.95 19.80
CA ASP A 348 5.62 3.06 20.08
C ASP A 348 5.14 4.38 19.46
N VAL A 349 4.72 4.37 18.19
CA VAL A 349 4.21 5.57 17.51
C VAL A 349 2.98 6.14 18.21
N LEU A 350 2.00 5.30 18.58
CA LEU A 350 0.82 5.77 19.31
C LEU A 350 1.20 6.32 20.69
N THR A 351 2.12 5.67 21.41
CA THR A 351 2.63 6.17 22.70
C THR A 351 3.34 7.52 22.54
N ARG A 352 4.18 7.71 21.53
CA ARG A 352 4.84 8.99 21.26
C ARG A 352 3.84 10.10 20.91
N ILE A 353 2.83 9.79 20.11
CA ILE A 353 1.75 10.74 19.79
C ILE A 353 1.01 11.17 21.06
N VAL A 354 0.64 10.22 21.93
CA VAL A 354 -0.02 10.49 23.21
C VAL A 354 0.86 11.33 24.14
N ASN A 355 2.18 11.12 24.11
CA ASN A 355 3.15 11.88 24.87
C ASN A 355 3.53 13.24 24.24
N GLY A 356 2.80 13.70 23.22
CA GLY A 356 2.97 15.03 22.64
C GLY A 356 4.10 15.16 21.62
N HIS A 357 4.44 14.07 20.88
CA HIS A 357 5.43 14.13 19.81
C HIS A 357 5.12 15.27 18.82
N PRO A 358 6.05 16.20 18.57
CA PRO A 358 5.73 17.41 17.85
C PRO A 358 5.59 17.14 16.34
N ASN A 359 4.58 17.76 15.71
CA ASN A 359 4.30 17.54 14.28
C ASN A 359 5.48 17.92 13.36
N ARG A 360 6.34 18.87 13.77
CA ARG A 360 7.56 19.24 13.04
C ARG A 360 8.59 18.10 12.94
N GLU A 361 8.48 17.08 13.80
CA GLU A 361 9.36 15.91 13.86
C GLU A 361 8.65 14.63 13.38
N ILE A 362 7.53 14.77 12.65
CA ILE A 362 6.72 13.64 12.18
C ILE A 362 7.51 12.65 11.30
N ASP A 363 8.55 13.12 10.60
CA ASP A 363 9.41 12.29 9.76
C ASP A 363 10.12 11.19 10.55
N GLN A 364 10.41 11.42 11.84
CA GLN A 364 11.01 10.41 12.71
C GLN A 364 10.07 9.23 12.99
N LEU A 365 8.76 9.43 12.81
CA LEU A 365 7.74 8.41 13.01
C LEU A 365 7.44 7.63 11.73
N LEU A 366 7.93 8.05 10.55
CA LEU A 366 7.70 7.31 9.31
C LEU A 366 8.33 5.91 9.41
N PRO A 367 7.67 4.84 8.92
CA PRO A 367 8.22 3.49 9.03
C PRO A 367 9.62 3.35 8.43
N CYS A 368 9.94 4.12 7.39
CA CYS A 368 11.24 4.09 6.73
C CYS A 368 12.38 4.79 7.50
N ALA A 369 12.05 5.69 8.44
CA ALA A 369 13.01 6.37 9.31
C ALA A 369 12.93 5.86 10.75
N TYR A 370 12.02 4.93 11.01
CA TYR A 370 11.70 4.45 12.33
C TYR A 370 12.90 3.75 12.98
N ARG A 371 13.24 4.23 14.18
CA ARG A 371 14.18 3.57 15.07
C ARG A 371 13.43 3.19 16.33
N ALA A 372 13.35 1.88 16.56
CA ALA A 372 12.77 1.35 17.79
C ALA A 372 13.51 1.96 18.98
N GLN A 373 12.78 2.67 19.83
CA GLN A 373 13.27 3.01 21.15
C GLN A 373 12.89 1.86 22.09
N ALA A 374 13.76 1.56 23.04
CA ALA A 374 13.36 0.68 24.13
C ALA A 374 12.17 1.34 24.83
N LEU A 375 11.00 0.71 24.76
CA LEU A 375 9.83 1.12 25.54
C LEU A 375 10.28 1.06 27.00
N GLN A 376 10.53 2.22 27.62
CA GLN A 376 10.81 2.28 29.04
C GLN A 376 9.55 1.75 29.72
N ALA A 377 9.70 0.65 30.47
CA ALA A 377 8.61 0.17 31.30
C ALA A 377 8.23 1.32 32.24
N VAL A 378 7.05 1.89 32.04
CA VAL A 378 6.47 2.83 33.00
C VAL A 378 6.22 2.00 34.26
N ALA A 379 7.08 2.22 35.26
CA ALA A 379 7.04 1.54 36.55
C ALA A 379 5.81 1.94 37.38
#